data_AF-A0A7R9RGJ8-F1
#
_entry.id   AF-A0A7R9RGJ8-F1
#
_cell.length_a   1.000
_cell.length_b   1.000
_cell.length_c   1.000
_cell.angle_alpha   90.00
_cell.angle_beta   90.00
_cell.angle_gamma   90.00
#
_symmetry.space_group_name_H-M   'P 1'
#
loop_
_entity.id
_entity.type
_entity.pdbx_description
1 polymer ?
#
loop_
_entity_poly.entity_id
_entity_poly.type
_entity_poly.pdbx_seq_one_letter_code
_entity_poly.pdbx_strand_id
1 'polypeptide(L)'
;YDGDQDFKRPPYFVTVGLTIHDKYVEFGLGAIHTSPPVAEQEISSLADAADWYSELTDDGDVMILGDFNCGCNYVRKRAYANLELYTRKEFVWLVDNDADTTVRSGTCCPYDRIVVRGAELMDAIDTDSADVDLFDMAYELSEEEAIKISDHYPVFLKFN
;
A
#
# COMPACT_ATOMS: atom_id res chain seq x y z
N TYR A 1 -11.25 -17.03 -3.65
CA TYR A 1 -9.80 -16.84 -3.82
C TYR A 1 -9.13 -18.20 -4.02
N ASP A 2 -8.64 -18.48 -5.24
CA ASP A 2 -7.71 -19.62 -5.50
C ASP A 2 -6.23 -19.18 -5.36
N GLY A 3 -6.02 -17.87 -5.20
CA GLY A 3 -5.06 -17.23 -4.32
C GLY A 3 -3.58 -17.26 -4.59
N ASP A 4 -3.05 -18.38 -5.06
CA ASP A 4 -1.63 -18.52 -5.37
C ASP A 4 -1.33 -18.29 -6.85
N GLN A 5 -2.35 -18.29 -7.73
CA GLN A 5 -2.14 -18.21 -9.18
C GLN A 5 -1.99 -16.77 -9.70
N ASP A 6 -2.61 -15.80 -9.04
CA ASP A 6 -2.65 -14.41 -9.51
C ASP A 6 -1.42 -13.60 -9.09
N PHE A 7 -0.66 -14.09 -8.10
CA PHE A 7 0.47 -13.39 -7.52
C PHE A 7 1.77 -14.20 -7.66
N LYS A 8 2.87 -13.53 -8.02
CA LYS A 8 4.22 -14.09 -7.88
C LYS A 8 4.60 -14.28 -6.41
N ARG A 9 4.08 -13.40 -5.55
CA ARG A 9 4.23 -13.43 -4.10
C ARG A 9 2.85 -13.11 -3.51
N PRO A 10 2.05 -14.13 -3.15
CA PRO A 10 0.72 -13.91 -2.60
C PRO A 10 0.75 -12.95 -1.41
N PRO A 11 -0.23 -12.03 -1.28
CA PRO A 11 -0.29 -11.12 -0.14
C PRO A 11 -0.40 -11.90 1.17
N TYR A 12 0.31 -11.45 2.19
CA TYR A 12 0.24 -12.03 3.52
C TYR A 12 -0.64 -11.17 4.41
N PHE A 13 -1.78 -11.73 4.83
CA PHE A 13 -2.72 -11.04 5.70
C PHE A 13 -2.61 -11.49 7.16
N VAL A 14 -2.72 -10.52 8.07
CA VAL A 14 -2.80 -10.73 9.52
C VAL A 14 -3.91 -9.86 10.12
N THR A 15 -4.57 -10.33 11.17
CA THR A 15 -5.50 -9.50 11.95
C THR A 15 -4.68 -8.68 12.95
N VAL A 16 -4.86 -7.37 12.95
CA VAL A 16 -4.19 -6.46 13.87
C VAL A 16 -5.23 -5.79 14.75
N GLY A 17 -5.09 -5.96 16.06
CA GLY A 17 -5.85 -5.23 17.07
C GLY A 17 -4.97 -4.16 17.74
N LEU A 18 -5.40 -2.90 17.69
CA LEU A 18 -4.71 -1.77 18.32
C LEU A 18 -5.62 -1.10 19.35
N THR A 19 -5.04 -0.74 20.49
CA THR A 19 -5.69 0.17 21.45
C THR A 19 -4.94 1.49 21.41
N ILE A 20 -5.62 2.55 21.00
CA ILE A 20 -5.05 3.89 20.85
C ILE A 20 -5.87 4.83 21.72
N HIS A 21 -5.21 5.40 22.72
CA HIS A 21 -5.88 6.02 23.87
C HIS A 21 -6.90 5.03 24.49
N ASP A 22 -8.20 5.32 24.37
CA ASP A 22 -9.29 4.49 24.91
C ASP A 22 -10.13 3.82 23.80
N LYS A 23 -9.70 3.88 22.52
CA LYS A 23 -10.40 3.28 21.38
C LYS A 23 -9.66 2.02 20.92
N TYR A 24 -10.42 0.92 20.80
CA TYR A 24 -9.94 -0.30 20.13
C TYR A 24 -10.30 -0.24 18.65
N VAL A 25 -9.37 -0.63 17.79
CA VAL A 25 -9.59 -0.85 16.36
C VAL A 25 -8.99 -2.20 15.99
N GLU A 26 -9.75 -3.00 15.25
CA GLU A 26 -9.30 -4.25 14.64
C GLU A 26 -9.45 -4.13 13.14
N PHE A 27 -8.49 -4.68 12.39
CA PHE A 27 -8.54 -4.70 10.94
C PHE A 27 -7.60 -5.77 10.37
N GLY A 28 -7.84 -6.16 9.12
CA GLY A 28 -6.92 -6.97 8.34
C GLY A 28 -5.77 -6.14 7.77
N LEU A 29 -4.53 -6.54 7.99
CA LEU A 29 -3.35 -5.95 7.37
C LEU A 29 -2.75 -6.91 6.33
N GLY A 30 -2.86 -6.55 5.06
CA GLY A 30 -2.26 -7.26 3.93
C GLY A 30 -0.93 -6.63 3.51
N ALA A 31 0.15 -7.40 3.52
CA ALA A 31 1.44 -6.99 2.97
C ALA A 31 1.67 -7.59 1.58
N ILE A 32 2.09 -6.78 0.62
CA ILE A 32 2.38 -7.21 -0.75
C ILE A 32 3.61 -6.52 -1.31
N HIS A 33 4.37 -7.26 -2.11
CA HIS A 33 5.37 -6.72 -3.01
C HIS A 33 5.08 -7.29 -4.39
N THR A 34 4.52 -6.50 -5.30
CA THR A 34 4.08 -6.99 -6.61
C THR A 34 5.25 -7.23 -7.56
N SER A 35 5.07 -8.05 -8.58
CA SER A 35 6.08 -8.25 -9.62
C SER A 35 5.96 -7.16 -10.70
N PRO A 36 7.00 -6.35 -10.97
CA PRO A 36 6.91 -5.25 -11.93
C PRO A 36 6.36 -5.61 -13.32
N PRO A 37 6.71 -6.78 -13.93
CA PRO A 37 6.18 -7.18 -15.23
C PRO A 37 4.67 -7.44 -15.28
N VAL A 38 4.03 -7.67 -14.13
CA VAL A 38 2.60 -8.03 -14.01
C VAL A 38 1.90 -7.21 -12.92
N ALA A 39 2.43 -6.03 -12.57
CA ALA A 39 1.93 -5.20 -11.49
C ALA A 39 0.44 -4.83 -11.68
N GLU A 40 0.02 -4.49 -12.90
CA GLU A 40 -1.40 -4.18 -13.18
C GLU A 40 -2.34 -5.33 -12.79
N GLN A 41 -1.96 -6.58 -13.08
CA GLN A 41 -2.76 -7.77 -12.73
C GLN A 41 -2.78 -7.99 -11.22
N GLU A 42 -1.60 -8.03 -10.59
CA GLU A 42 -1.50 -8.30 -9.16
C GLU A 42 -2.20 -7.23 -8.32
N ILE A 43 -2.05 -5.94 -8.67
CA ILE A 43 -2.77 -4.84 -7.98
C ILE A 43 -4.27 -5.00 -8.14
N SER A 44 -4.77 -5.37 -9.33
CA SER A 44 -6.20 -5.57 -9.53
C SER A 44 -6.72 -6.73 -8.66
N SER A 45 -5.99 -7.84 -8.59
CA SER A 45 -6.35 -9.03 -7.80
C SER A 45 -6.33 -8.80 -6.28
N LEU A 46 -5.70 -7.72 -5.77
CA LEU A 46 -5.75 -7.38 -4.35
C LEU A 46 -7.17 -7.04 -3.86
N ALA A 47 -8.07 -6.59 -4.76
CA ALA A 47 -9.46 -6.33 -4.40
C ALA A 47 -10.18 -7.64 -3.99
N ASP A 48 -9.99 -8.71 -4.78
CA ASP A 48 -10.50 -10.04 -4.47
C ASP A 48 -9.84 -10.65 -3.23
N ALA A 49 -8.54 -10.41 -3.04
CA ALA A 49 -7.81 -10.87 -1.86
C ALA A 49 -8.35 -10.21 -0.58
N ALA A 50 -8.66 -8.91 -0.62
CA ALA A 50 -9.28 -8.20 0.48
C ALA A 50 -10.71 -8.67 0.76
N ASP A 51 -11.51 -8.91 -0.28
CA ASP A 51 -12.87 -9.47 -0.12
C ASP A 51 -12.81 -10.85 0.56
N TRP A 52 -11.94 -11.73 0.07
CA TRP A 52 -11.74 -13.06 0.67
C TRP A 52 -11.30 -12.98 2.14
N TYR A 53 -10.37 -12.07 2.45
CA TYR A 53 -9.89 -11.94 3.82
C TYR A 53 -11.01 -11.43 4.74
N SER A 54 -11.79 -10.44 4.29
CA SER A 54 -12.93 -9.93 5.04
C SER A 54 -14.02 -10.99 5.25
N GLU A 55 -14.29 -11.83 4.26
CA GLU A 55 -15.20 -12.97 4.42
C GLU A 55 -14.67 -14.01 5.43
N LEU A 56 -13.36 -14.23 5.46
CA LEU A 56 -12.72 -15.17 6.37
C LEU A 56 -12.77 -14.71 7.83
N THR A 57 -12.63 -13.41 8.08
CA THR A 57 -12.59 -12.82 9.43
C THR A 57 -13.91 -12.26 9.92
N ASP A 58 -14.94 -12.17 9.05
CA ASP A 58 -16.18 -11.44 9.32
C ASP A 58 -15.94 -9.96 9.68
N ASP A 59 -14.94 -9.35 9.04
CA ASP A 59 -14.51 -7.97 9.27
C ASP A 59 -14.22 -7.25 7.94
N GLY A 60 -14.89 -6.13 7.70
CA GLY A 60 -14.77 -5.34 6.46
C GLY A 60 -13.56 -4.39 6.44
N ASP A 61 -12.94 -4.15 7.59
CA ASP A 61 -11.86 -3.20 7.77
C ASP A 61 -10.51 -3.83 7.37
N VAL A 62 -9.88 -3.27 6.33
CA VAL A 62 -8.66 -3.82 5.72
C VAL A 62 -7.73 -2.69 5.29
N MET A 63 -6.45 -2.85 5.61
CA MET A 63 -5.34 -2.08 5.08
C MET A 63 -4.44 -2.99 4.24
N ILE A 64 -4.07 -2.55 3.03
CA ILE A 64 -3.09 -3.24 2.18
C ILE A 64 -1.95 -2.28 1.92
N LEU A 65 -0.71 -2.71 2.15
CA LEU A 65 0.47 -1.87 1.94
C LEU A 65 1.69 -2.63 1.41
N GLY A 66 2.62 -1.87 0.84
CA GLY A 66 3.93 -2.34 0.39
C GLY A 66 4.31 -1.79 -0.98
N ASP A 67 5.32 -2.39 -1.61
CA ASP A 67 5.76 -2.03 -2.96
C ASP A 67 4.80 -2.61 -4.00
N PHE A 68 3.88 -1.78 -4.48
CA PHE A 68 2.93 -2.18 -5.50
C PHE A 68 3.52 -2.07 -6.91
N ASN A 69 4.71 -1.51 -7.08
CA ASN A 69 5.22 -1.08 -8.39
C ASN A 69 4.19 -0.21 -9.15
N CYS A 70 3.34 0.53 -8.42
CA CYS A 70 2.15 1.19 -8.97
C CYS A 70 2.43 2.58 -9.54
N GLY A 71 3.12 2.63 -10.67
CA GLY A 71 3.30 3.88 -11.41
C GLY A 71 4.31 3.75 -12.56
N CYS A 72 4.69 4.91 -13.11
CA CYS A 72 5.75 5.02 -14.10
C CYS A 72 5.59 4.04 -15.28
N ASN A 73 6.57 3.17 -15.50
CA ASN A 73 6.60 2.25 -16.63
C ASN A 73 5.82 0.96 -16.38
N TYR A 74 5.56 0.61 -15.12
CA TYR A 74 4.90 -0.63 -14.73
C TYR A 74 3.36 -0.48 -14.73
N VAL A 75 2.85 0.65 -14.25
CA VAL A 75 1.43 0.99 -14.28
C VAL A 75 1.25 2.38 -14.88
N ARG A 76 0.81 2.43 -16.14
CA ARG A 76 0.61 3.71 -16.84
C ARG A 76 -0.72 4.35 -16.43
N LYS A 77 -0.83 5.69 -16.52
CA LYS A 77 -2.07 6.44 -16.18
C LYS A 77 -3.37 5.83 -16.75
N ARG A 78 -3.34 5.29 -17.98
CA ARG A 78 -4.50 4.65 -18.63
C ARG A 78 -4.94 3.34 -17.97
N ALA A 79 -4.05 2.65 -17.26
CA ALA A 79 -4.32 1.34 -16.65
C ALA A 79 -5.13 1.48 -15.36
N TYR A 80 -5.01 2.59 -14.64
CA TYR A 80 -5.78 2.87 -13.41
C TYR A 80 -7.29 2.71 -13.59
N ALA A 81 -7.83 3.03 -14.76
CA ALA A 81 -9.24 2.86 -15.08
C ALA A 81 -9.71 1.39 -15.14
N ASN A 82 -8.78 0.43 -15.12
CA ASN A 82 -9.04 -1.01 -15.16
C ASN A 82 -8.54 -1.74 -13.90
N LEU A 83 -7.88 -1.05 -12.96
CA LEU A 83 -7.45 -1.67 -11.71
C LEU A 83 -8.67 -1.74 -10.78
N GLU A 84 -9.13 -2.94 -10.45
CA GLU A 84 -10.31 -3.08 -9.59
C GLU A 84 -10.08 -2.46 -8.21
N LEU A 85 -8.90 -2.65 -7.61
CA LEU A 85 -8.53 -2.01 -6.34
C LEU A 85 -8.55 -0.47 -6.40
N TYR A 86 -8.38 0.14 -7.58
CA TYR A 86 -8.42 1.60 -7.75
C TYR A 86 -9.80 2.13 -8.11
N THR A 87 -10.59 1.35 -8.86
CA THR A 87 -11.89 1.78 -9.39
C THR A 87 -13.04 1.56 -8.42
N ARG A 88 -12.89 0.60 -7.49
CA ARG A 88 -13.81 0.36 -6.38
C ARG A 88 -13.70 1.46 -5.32
N LYS A 89 -14.80 2.19 -5.07
CA LYS A 89 -14.82 3.42 -4.27
C LYS A 89 -14.63 3.19 -2.77
N GLU A 90 -14.83 1.97 -2.32
CA GLU A 90 -14.61 1.56 -0.94
C GLU A 90 -13.12 1.47 -0.56
N PHE A 91 -12.21 1.42 -1.55
CA PHE A 91 -10.77 1.48 -1.33
C PHE A 91 -10.27 2.91 -1.47
N VAL A 92 -9.68 3.42 -0.41
CA VAL A 92 -9.07 4.74 -0.33
C VAL A 92 -7.56 4.58 -0.44
N TRP A 93 -6.97 5.18 -1.47
CA TRP A 93 -5.52 5.20 -1.68
C TRP A 93 -4.94 6.41 -0.97
N LEU A 94 -4.08 6.17 0.02
CA LEU A 94 -3.57 7.23 0.90
C LEU A 94 -2.23 7.82 0.44
N VAL A 95 -1.44 7.05 -0.32
CA VAL A 95 -0.21 7.56 -0.94
C VAL A 95 -0.53 8.07 -2.35
N ASP A 96 -0.25 9.34 -2.58
CA ASP A 96 -0.61 10.05 -3.81
C ASP A 96 0.05 9.46 -5.07
N ASN A 97 -0.63 9.60 -6.21
CA ASN A 97 -0.12 9.17 -7.52
C ASN A 97 1.06 10.00 -8.03
N ASP A 98 1.31 11.15 -7.42
CA ASP A 98 2.44 12.02 -7.73
C ASP A 98 3.55 11.95 -6.66
N ALA A 99 3.41 11.08 -5.65
CA ALA A 99 4.45 10.84 -4.64
C ALA A 99 5.69 10.17 -5.26
N ASP A 100 6.87 10.48 -4.73
CA ASP A 100 8.10 9.79 -5.08
C ASP A 100 8.53 8.89 -3.94
N THR A 101 8.40 7.57 -4.13
CA THR A 101 8.78 6.58 -3.13
C THR A 101 10.14 5.96 -3.44
N THR A 102 10.92 6.56 -4.36
CA THR A 102 12.21 6.03 -4.82
C THR A 102 13.38 6.94 -4.42
N VAL A 103 14.49 6.34 -3.98
CA VAL A 103 15.67 7.07 -3.48
C VAL A 103 16.56 7.61 -4.61
N ARG A 104 16.53 6.96 -5.77
CA ARG A 104 17.42 7.35 -6.88
C ARG A 104 16.94 8.67 -7.49
N SER A 105 17.80 9.67 -7.56
CA SER A 105 17.46 10.98 -8.16
C SER A 105 17.03 10.92 -9.63
N GLY A 106 17.36 9.83 -10.33
CA GLY A 106 16.92 9.58 -11.71
C GLY A 106 15.53 8.97 -11.86
N THR A 107 14.85 8.67 -10.75
CA THR A 107 13.49 8.13 -10.72
C THR A 107 12.58 9.05 -9.92
N CYS A 108 11.29 9.02 -10.25
CA CYS A 108 10.26 9.74 -9.52
C CYS A 108 8.97 8.95 -9.70
N CYS A 109 8.77 7.97 -8.81
CA CYS A 109 7.76 6.93 -9.00
C CYS A 109 6.99 6.60 -7.71
N PRO A 110 5.65 6.52 -7.76
CA PRO A 110 4.81 6.20 -6.60
C PRO A 110 4.63 4.68 -6.45
N TYR A 111 5.73 3.94 -6.30
CA TYR A 111 5.67 2.47 -6.28
C TYR A 111 5.03 1.92 -5.02
N ASP A 112 5.38 2.50 -3.86
CA ASP A 112 4.94 2.07 -2.55
C ASP A 112 3.61 2.70 -2.19
N ARG A 113 2.68 1.90 -1.68
CA ARG A 113 1.28 2.33 -1.50
C ARG A 113 0.71 1.88 -0.16
N ILE A 114 -0.29 2.63 0.28
CA ILE A 114 -1.17 2.29 1.39
C ILE A 114 -2.61 2.46 0.87
N VAL A 115 -3.39 1.39 0.94
CA VAL A 115 -4.78 1.35 0.51
C VAL A 115 -5.65 0.85 1.67
N VAL A 116 -6.72 1.57 1.99
CA VAL A 116 -7.56 1.29 3.15
C VAL A 116 -9.03 1.14 2.73
N ARG A 117 -9.73 0.20 3.37
CA ARG A 117 -11.19 0.02 3.31
C ARG A 117 -11.73 -0.18 4.71
N GLY A 118 -12.96 0.25 4.94
CA GLY A 118 -13.69 0.02 6.20
C GLY A 118 -13.83 1.29 7.03
N ALA A 119 -14.99 1.45 7.67
CA ALA A 119 -15.34 2.71 8.31
C ALA A 119 -14.65 2.89 9.68
N GLU A 120 -14.44 1.81 10.42
CA GLU A 120 -13.86 1.88 11.76
C GLU A 120 -12.36 2.20 11.68
N LEU A 121 -11.66 1.57 10.74
CA LEU A 121 -10.26 1.84 10.43
C LEU A 121 -10.08 3.24 9.85
N MET A 122 -10.92 3.67 8.90
CA MET A 122 -10.86 5.03 8.35
C MET A 122 -11.06 6.12 9.42
N ASP A 123 -11.90 5.87 10.43
CA ASP A 123 -12.09 6.79 11.57
C ASP A 123 -10.92 6.73 12.58
N ALA A 124 -10.16 5.63 12.61
CA ALA A 124 -9.02 5.45 13.50
C ALA A 124 -7.71 6.04 12.96
N ILE A 125 -7.64 6.39 11.67
CA ILE A 125 -6.42 6.92 11.03
C ILE A 125 -6.52 8.42 10.73
N ASP A 126 -5.37 9.10 10.78
CA ASP A 126 -5.22 10.44 10.24
C ASP A 126 -4.86 10.31 8.75
N THR A 127 -5.86 10.39 7.87
CA THR A 127 -5.64 10.21 6.43
C THR A 127 -4.71 11.26 5.84
N ASP A 128 -4.66 12.46 6.43
CA ASP A 128 -3.82 13.56 5.97
C ASP A 128 -2.36 13.40 6.42
N SER A 129 -2.07 12.44 7.30
CA SER A 129 -0.71 12.11 7.74
C SER A 129 0.04 11.16 6.82
N ALA A 130 -0.63 10.61 5.80
CA ALA A 130 -0.01 9.66 4.89
C ALA A 130 1.04 10.36 4.01
N ASP A 131 2.29 9.92 4.09
CA ASP A 131 3.40 10.56 3.40
C ASP A 131 4.59 9.59 3.21
N VAL A 132 5.65 10.08 2.57
CA VAL A 132 6.90 9.38 2.32
C VAL A 132 7.95 9.79 3.35
N ASP A 133 8.60 8.81 3.99
CA ASP A 133 9.72 9.05 4.89
C ASP A 133 11.02 9.20 4.09
N LEU A 134 11.38 10.44 3.82
CA LEU A 134 12.58 10.83 3.08
C LEU A 134 13.81 10.75 4.01
N PHE A 135 14.17 9.52 4.38
CA PHE A 135 15.18 9.23 5.39
C PHE A 135 16.57 9.78 5.02
N ASP A 136 16.88 9.88 3.73
CA ASP A 136 18.14 10.46 3.27
C ASP A 136 18.24 11.94 3.61
N MET A 137 17.15 12.71 3.44
CA MET A 137 17.09 14.10 3.87
C MET A 137 17.08 14.22 5.40
N ALA A 138 16.33 13.35 6.09
CA ALA A 138 16.25 13.39 7.55
C ALA A 138 17.60 13.11 8.24
N TYR A 139 18.44 12.26 7.63
CA TYR A 139 19.74 11.87 8.16
C TYR A 139 20.93 12.45 7.38
N GLU A 140 20.69 13.42 6.48
CA GLU A 140 21.69 14.10 5.67
C GLU A 140 22.62 13.15 4.88
N LEU A 141 22.05 12.07 4.33
CA LEU A 141 22.77 11.06 3.56
C LEU A 141 22.94 11.49 2.10
N SER A 142 24.09 11.16 1.52
CA SER A 142 24.23 11.19 0.06
C SER A 142 23.40 10.06 -0.58
N GLU A 143 23.05 10.20 -1.87
CA GLU A 143 22.36 9.13 -2.62
C GLU A 143 23.14 7.80 -2.54
N GLU A 144 24.49 7.85 -2.59
CA GLU A 144 25.34 6.66 -2.48
C GLU A 144 25.27 5.98 -1.10
N GLU A 145 24.97 6.73 -0.03
CA GLU A 145 24.76 6.20 1.30
C GLU A 145 23.33 5.69 1.48
N ALA A 146 22.35 6.45 1.02
CA ALA A 146 20.94 6.11 1.10
C ALA A 146 20.62 4.80 0.36
N ILE A 147 21.16 4.61 -0.85
CA ILE A 147 20.98 3.38 -1.65
C ILE A 147 21.56 2.13 -0.96
N LYS A 148 22.53 2.28 -0.04
CA LYS A 148 23.02 1.14 0.75
C LYS A 148 22.02 0.68 1.80
N ILE A 149 21.08 1.55 2.18
CA ILE A 149 19.97 1.22 3.06
C ILE A 149 18.84 0.61 2.24
N SER A 150 18.36 1.34 1.24
CA SER A 150 17.25 0.94 0.36
C SER A 150 17.23 1.82 -0.89
N ASP A 151 16.69 1.33 -2.00
CA ASP A 151 16.32 2.13 -3.16
C ASP A 151 14.87 2.64 -3.12
N HIS A 152 14.11 2.26 -2.10
CA HIS A 152 12.75 2.74 -1.80
C HIS A 152 12.71 3.49 -0.47
N TYR A 153 11.92 4.57 -0.42
CA TYR A 153 11.53 5.23 0.81
C TYR A 153 10.35 4.51 1.47
N PRO A 154 10.28 4.43 2.81
CA PRO A 154 9.08 4.00 3.50
C PRO A 154 7.91 4.94 3.21
N VAL A 155 6.71 4.38 3.09
CA VAL A 155 5.45 5.13 3.19
C VAL A 155 4.88 4.90 4.58
N PHE A 156 4.31 5.96 5.18
CA PHE A 156 3.76 5.88 6.53
C PHE A 156 2.39 6.53 6.60
N LEU A 157 1.67 6.24 7.68
CA LEU A 157 0.48 6.95 8.15
C LEU A 157 0.46 6.93 9.67
N LYS A 158 -0.34 7.78 10.28
CA LYS A 158 -0.56 7.83 11.73
C LYS A 158 -1.99 7.43 12.07
N PHE A 159 -2.14 6.83 13.24
CA PHE A 159 -3.42 6.61 13.86
C PHE A 159 -3.73 7.75 14.86
N ASN A 160 -5.02 8.07 15.03
CA ASN A 160 -5.55 9.15 15.89
C ASN A 160 -5.50 8.82 17.39
#